data_AF-A0A7S3CIL2-F1
#
_entry.id   AF-A0A7S3CIL2-F1
#
_cell.length_a   1.000
_cell.length_b   1.000
_cell.length_c   1.000
_cell.angle_alpha   90.00
_cell.angle_beta   90.00
_cell.angle_gamma   90.00
#
_symmetry.space_group_name_H-M   'P 1'
#
loop_
_entity.id
_entity.type
_entity.pdbx_description
1 polymer ?
#
loop_
_entity_poly.entity_id
_entity_poly.type
_entity_poly.pdbx_seq_one_letter_code
_entity_poly.pdbx_strand_id
1 'polypeptide(L)'
;MMISYNTGFIAVHLEDNFKIDEDKLGYYVSGFTFPYLFSSLLVPVLLKNVARKLQFVSALAFLAVGLIFVGPSLLLGLPEKLYLVMIGLCSNVMVVSVFFVQSIPEIVDALHLKYKIVEGLDDELDDLINDKVSGLYNTVTCLSSLICPIVFGGLYDLVGYRETIDIMMIFILLLTLIFAVFNCGFSFVKRDIEQKEKLRELQRISAEIRQRKLQFKDKIESVRQSLIISK
;
A
#
# COMPACT_ATOMS: atom_id res chain seq x y z
N MET A 1 6.93 -6.74 -3.10
CA MET A 1 6.34 -8.08 -2.90
C MET A 1 5.78 -8.66 -4.20
N MET A 2 4.65 -8.16 -4.75
CA MET A 2 4.14 -8.65 -6.04
C MET A 2 4.89 -8.13 -7.28
N ILE A 3 5.54 -6.97 -7.25
CA ILE A 3 6.33 -6.56 -8.41
C ILE A 3 7.60 -7.43 -8.54
N SER A 4 8.14 -7.89 -7.41
CA SER A 4 9.40 -8.64 -7.34
C SER A 4 9.32 -10.08 -7.86
N TYR A 5 8.14 -10.72 -7.89
CA TYR A 5 8.05 -12.08 -8.44
C TYR A 5 8.13 -12.05 -9.98
N ASN A 6 7.46 -11.10 -10.62
CA ASN A 6 7.45 -10.98 -12.08
C ASN A 6 8.85 -10.67 -12.63
N THR A 7 9.64 -9.84 -11.93
CA THR A 7 10.95 -9.41 -12.45
C THR A 7 11.92 -10.56 -12.73
N GLY A 8 11.77 -11.71 -12.07
CA GLY A 8 12.66 -12.86 -12.27
C GLY A 8 12.45 -13.59 -13.59
N PHE A 9 11.20 -13.77 -14.02
CA PHE A 9 10.86 -14.59 -15.20
C PHE A 9 10.15 -13.81 -16.31
N ILE A 10 9.71 -12.56 -16.08
CA ILE A 10 9.16 -11.72 -17.14
C ILE A 10 10.21 -11.43 -18.22
N ALA A 11 11.46 -11.25 -17.80
CA ALA A 11 12.59 -11.02 -18.69
C ALA A 11 12.76 -12.20 -19.66
N VAL A 12 12.86 -13.40 -19.10
CA VAL A 12 12.95 -14.67 -19.83
C VAL A 12 11.74 -14.85 -20.75
N HIS A 13 10.54 -14.60 -20.25
CA HIS A 13 9.32 -14.71 -21.06
C HIS A 13 9.30 -13.74 -22.25
N LEU A 14 9.73 -12.49 -22.04
CA LEU A 14 9.81 -11.46 -23.08
C LEU A 14 10.84 -11.81 -24.16
N GLU A 15 11.98 -12.35 -23.76
CA GLU A 15 13.01 -12.82 -24.67
C GLU A 15 12.55 -14.05 -25.46
N ASP A 16 12.08 -15.09 -24.78
CA ASP A 16 11.76 -16.37 -25.39
C ASP A 16 10.54 -16.31 -26.31
N ASN A 17 9.47 -15.63 -25.90
CA ASN A 17 8.17 -15.65 -26.59
C ASN A 17 8.00 -14.46 -27.54
N PHE A 18 8.61 -13.31 -27.24
CA PHE A 18 8.48 -12.11 -28.07
C PHE A 18 9.75 -11.71 -28.81
N LYS A 19 10.85 -12.46 -28.64
CA LYS A 19 12.14 -12.23 -29.32
C LYS A 19 12.64 -10.79 -29.17
N ILE A 20 12.49 -10.26 -27.96
CA ILE A 20 12.99 -8.93 -27.61
C ILE A 20 14.49 -9.04 -27.32
N ASP A 21 15.29 -8.23 -28.01
CA ASP A 21 16.73 -8.15 -27.78
C ASP A 21 17.05 -7.77 -26.32
N GLU A 22 18.09 -8.37 -25.74
CA GLU A 22 18.55 -8.09 -24.36
C GLU A 22 18.76 -6.59 -24.10
N ASP A 23 19.35 -5.87 -25.07
CA ASP A 23 19.59 -4.43 -25.01
C ASP A 23 18.28 -3.61 -24.86
N LYS A 24 17.17 -4.15 -25.37
CA LYS A 24 15.85 -3.49 -25.31
C LYS A 24 15.09 -3.83 -24.04
N LEU A 25 15.38 -4.98 -23.43
CA LEU A 25 14.66 -5.49 -22.28
C LEU A 25 14.69 -4.52 -21.09
N GLY A 26 15.84 -3.89 -20.86
CA GLY A 26 16.00 -2.87 -19.81
C GLY A 26 15.05 -1.68 -19.97
N TYR A 27 14.74 -1.27 -21.21
CA TYR A 27 13.78 -0.19 -21.48
C TYR A 27 12.34 -0.62 -21.21
N TYR A 28 11.97 -1.85 -21.54
CA TYR A 28 10.64 -2.39 -21.22
C TYR A 28 10.45 -2.48 -19.70
N VAL A 29 11.47 -2.96 -18.99
CA VAL A 29 11.44 -3.11 -17.52
C VAL A 29 11.39 -1.75 -16.82
N SER A 30 12.20 -0.79 -17.27
CA SER A 30 12.20 0.56 -16.70
C SER A 30 10.96 1.35 -17.09
N GLY A 31 10.39 1.11 -18.27
CA GLY A 31 9.24 1.84 -18.78
C GLY A 31 8.00 1.72 -17.88
N PHE A 32 7.77 0.53 -17.30
CA PHE A 32 6.61 0.32 -16.44
C PHE A 32 6.75 0.91 -15.04
N THR A 33 7.91 1.43 -14.62
CA THR A 33 8.05 2.13 -13.32
C THR A 33 7.47 3.54 -13.36
N PHE A 34 7.35 4.17 -14.53
CA PHE A 34 6.74 5.50 -14.68
C PHE A 34 5.26 5.54 -14.24
N PRO A 35 4.40 4.58 -14.64
CA PRO A 35 3.04 4.47 -14.11
C PRO A 35 2.97 4.42 -12.58
N TYR A 36 3.93 3.77 -11.91
CA TYR A 36 3.99 3.76 -10.44
C TYR A 36 4.11 5.17 -9.87
N LEU A 37 5.09 5.94 -10.37
CA LEU A 37 5.36 7.29 -9.92
C LEU A 37 4.12 8.17 -10.10
N PHE A 38 3.53 8.15 -11.30
CA PHE A 38 2.32 8.92 -11.59
C PHE A 38 1.16 8.53 -10.68
N SER A 39 0.94 7.23 -10.48
CA SER A 39 -0.12 6.74 -9.61
C SER A 39 0.12 7.13 -8.14
N SER A 40 1.35 7.07 -7.64
CA SER A 40 1.69 7.45 -6.26
C SER A 40 1.38 8.92 -5.94
N LEU A 41 1.47 9.82 -6.93
CA LEU A 41 1.11 11.23 -6.79
C LEU A 41 -0.40 11.46 -6.86
N LEU A 42 -1.10 10.69 -7.70
CA LEU A 42 -2.54 10.83 -7.89
C LEU A 42 -3.37 10.18 -6.78
N VAL A 43 -2.93 9.04 -6.25
CA VAL A 43 -3.68 8.24 -5.27
C VAL A 43 -4.10 9.05 -4.04
N PRO A 44 -3.23 9.84 -3.38
CA PRO A 44 -3.63 10.66 -2.24
C PRO A 44 -4.74 11.67 -2.57
N VAL A 45 -4.74 12.19 -3.80
CA VAL A 45 -5.71 13.20 -4.26
C VAL A 45 -7.04 12.53 -4.64
N LEU A 46 -6.98 11.48 -5.46
CA LEU A 46 -8.17 10.81 -6.00
C LEU A 46 -8.93 10.02 -4.92
N LEU A 47 -8.20 9.42 -3.97
CA LEU A 47 -8.80 8.52 -2.98
C LEU A 47 -8.94 9.13 -1.58
N LYS A 48 -8.71 10.44 -1.42
CA LYS A 48 -8.79 11.14 -0.13
C LYS A 48 -10.08 10.85 0.66
N ASN A 49 -11.21 10.75 -0.04
CA ASN A 49 -12.53 10.60 0.57
C ASN A 49 -13.01 9.15 0.64
N VAL A 50 -12.26 8.20 0.08
CA VAL A 50 -12.63 6.78 0.06
C VAL A 50 -12.13 6.11 1.34
N ALA A 51 -12.94 5.26 1.95
CA ALA A 51 -12.52 4.45 3.09
C ALA A 51 -11.28 3.61 2.73
N ARG A 52 -10.19 3.67 3.51
CA ARG A 52 -8.92 3.02 3.15
C ARG A 52 -9.07 1.51 2.95
N LYS A 53 -9.88 0.85 3.78
CA LYS A 53 -10.24 -0.58 3.62
C LYS A 53 -10.88 -0.89 2.26
N LEU A 54 -11.73 0.00 1.75
CA LEU A 54 -12.34 -0.16 0.42
C LEU A 54 -11.32 0.09 -0.69
N GLN A 55 -10.37 1.01 -0.48
CA GLN A 55 -9.25 1.20 -1.40
C GLN A 55 -8.40 -0.08 -1.51
N PHE A 56 -8.10 -0.72 -0.38
CA PHE A 56 -7.39 -2.00 -0.34
C PHE A 56 -8.10 -3.12 -1.12
N VAL A 57 -9.39 -3.33 -0.84
CA VAL A 57 -10.17 -4.38 -1.52
C VAL A 57 -10.31 -4.11 -3.01
N SER A 58 -10.61 -2.85 -3.37
CA SER A 58 -10.68 -2.43 -4.77
C SER A 58 -9.34 -2.66 -5.47
N ALA A 59 -8.23 -2.27 -4.83
CA ALA A 59 -6.90 -2.46 -5.38
C ALA A 59 -6.57 -3.95 -5.56
N LEU A 60 -6.99 -4.85 -4.64
CA LEU A 60 -6.75 -6.30 -4.81
C LEU A 60 -7.54 -6.83 -6.01
N ALA A 61 -8.79 -6.39 -6.17
CA ALA A 61 -9.62 -6.75 -7.31
C ALA A 61 -9.01 -6.26 -8.63
N PHE A 62 -8.58 -5.00 -8.72
CA PHE A 62 -7.94 -4.45 -9.91
C PHE A 62 -6.60 -5.10 -10.21
N LEU A 63 -5.85 -5.51 -9.19
CA LEU A 63 -4.60 -6.26 -9.34
C LEU A 63 -4.85 -7.64 -9.95
N ALA A 64 -5.89 -8.35 -9.50
CA ALA A 64 -6.29 -9.61 -10.15
C ALA A 64 -6.68 -9.39 -11.62
N VAL A 65 -7.42 -8.31 -11.92
CA VAL A 65 -7.77 -7.98 -13.31
C VAL A 65 -6.53 -7.64 -14.14
N GLY A 66 -5.56 -6.91 -13.58
CA GLY A 66 -4.32 -6.61 -14.30
C GLY A 66 -3.50 -7.87 -14.58
N LEU A 67 -3.54 -8.88 -13.71
CA LEU A 67 -2.87 -10.17 -13.94
C LEU A 67 -3.42 -10.93 -15.15
N ILE A 68 -4.73 -10.80 -15.45
CA ILE A 68 -5.33 -11.34 -16.68
C ILE A 68 -4.56 -10.90 -17.93
N PHE A 69 -4.00 -9.69 -17.89
CA PHE A 69 -3.26 -9.10 -19.01
C PHE A 69 -1.75 -9.33 -18.93
N VAL A 70 -1.15 -9.38 -17.73
CA VAL A 70 0.30 -9.62 -17.55
C VAL A 70 0.71 -10.98 -18.12
N GLY A 71 -0.06 -12.01 -17.82
CA GLY A 71 0.02 -13.29 -18.49
C GLY A 71 -1.32 -13.49 -19.16
N PRO A 72 -1.49 -13.12 -20.45
CA PRO A 72 -2.76 -13.22 -21.16
C PRO A 72 -3.46 -14.53 -20.81
N SER A 73 -4.51 -14.42 -19.98
CA SER A 73 -5.01 -15.56 -19.21
C SER A 73 -5.36 -16.75 -20.11
N LEU A 74 -4.85 -17.93 -19.76
CA LEU A 74 -5.16 -19.16 -20.47
C LEU A 74 -6.61 -19.57 -20.19
N LEU A 75 -7.08 -19.36 -18.95
CA LEU A 75 -8.45 -19.61 -18.52
C LEU A 75 -9.49 -18.83 -19.33
N LEU A 76 -9.15 -17.61 -19.76
CA LEU A 76 -10.02 -16.76 -20.57
C LEU A 76 -9.75 -16.88 -22.08
N GLY A 77 -8.81 -17.72 -22.50
CA GLY A 77 -8.45 -17.91 -23.90
C GLY A 77 -7.87 -16.65 -24.56
N LEU A 78 -7.21 -15.77 -23.80
CA LEU A 78 -6.64 -14.55 -24.35
C LEU A 78 -5.41 -14.87 -25.22
N PRO A 79 -5.20 -14.13 -26.33
CA PRO A 79 -4.05 -14.34 -27.18
C PRO A 79 -2.77 -13.79 -26.52
N GLU A 80 -1.67 -14.48 -26.71
CA GLU A 80 -0.37 -14.07 -26.18
C GLU A 80 0.23 -12.98 -27.08
N LYS A 81 -0.02 -11.71 -26.71
CA LYS A 81 0.44 -10.54 -27.46
C LYS A 81 1.18 -9.58 -26.53
N LEU A 82 2.31 -9.06 -27.01
CA LEU A 82 3.19 -8.18 -26.24
C LEU A 82 2.45 -6.96 -25.67
N TYR A 83 1.59 -6.32 -26.47
CA TYR A 83 0.87 -5.13 -26.01
C TYR A 83 -0.08 -5.42 -24.84
N LEU A 84 -0.66 -6.64 -24.76
CA LEU A 84 -1.50 -7.04 -23.61
C LEU A 84 -0.65 -7.18 -22.36
N VAL A 85 0.51 -7.85 -22.47
CA VAL A 85 1.49 -7.98 -21.38
C VAL A 85 1.89 -6.60 -20.87
N MET A 86 2.22 -5.65 -21.77
CA MET A 86 2.61 -4.30 -21.39
C MET A 86 1.49 -3.51 -20.70
N ILE A 87 0.24 -3.62 -21.18
CA ILE A 87 -0.92 -3.01 -20.52
C ILE A 87 -1.13 -3.62 -19.13
N GLY A 88 -0.99 -4.94 -18.99
CA GLY A 88 -1.07 -5.63 -17.71
C GLY A 88 -0.01 -5.18 -16.73
N LEU A 89 1.24 -5.07 -17.17
CA LEU A 89 2.36 -4.62 -16.34
C LEU A 89 2.14 -3.18 -15.86
N CYS A 90 1.78 -2.27 -16.78
CA CYS A 90 1.51 -0.88 -16.43
C CYS A 90 0.33 -0.75 -15.46
N SER A 91 -0.79 -1.42 -15.73
CA SER A 91 -1.98 -1.35 -14.87
C SER A 91 -1.73 -1.93 -13.48
N ASN A 92 -1.07 -3.08 -13.39
CA ASN A 92 -0.72 -3.68 -12.09
C ASN A 92 0.19 -2.77 -11.27
N VAL A 93 1.21 -2.19 -11.89
CA VAL A 93 2.15 -1.32 -11.19
C VAL A 93 1.48 -0.04 -10.67
N MET A 94 0.51 0.53 -11.41
CA MET A 94 -0.32 1.63 -10.91
C MET A 94 -1.12 1.22 -9.67
N VAL A 95 -1.80 0.08 -9.73
CA VAL A 95 -2.63 -0.43 -8.64
C VAL A 95 -1.81 -0.72 -7.39
N VAL A 96 -0.58 -1.23 -7.54
CA VAL A 96 0.34 -1.50 -6.43
C VAL A 96 0.64 -0.23 -5.62
N SER A 97 0.71 0.95 -6.25
CA SER A 97 0.93 2.21 -5.51
C SER A 97 -0.18 2.51 -4.49
N VAL A 98 -1.43 2.14 -4.79
CA VAL A 98 -2.58 2.31 -3.90
C VAL A 98 -2.35 1.56 -2.59
N PHE A 99 -1.82 0.34 -2.67
CA PHE A 99 -1.50 -0.46 -1.47
C PHE A 99 -0.44 0.20 -0.61
N PHE A 100 0.69 0.57 -1.21
CA PHE A 100 1.83 1.07 -0.46
C PHE A 100 1.50 2.37 0.26
N VAL A 101 0.86 3.32 -0.43
CA VAL A 101 0.52 4.64 0.12
C VAL A 101 -0.44 4.54 1.31
N GLN A 102 -1.39 3.60 1.30
CA GLN A 102 -2.43 3.51 2.33
C GLN A 102 -2.07 2.58 3.50
N SER A 103 -1.06 1.71 3.35
CA SER A 103 -0.76 0.65 4.34
C SER A 103 -0.26 1.19 5.66
N ILE A 104 0.74 2.06 5.62
CA ILE A 104 1.37 2.59 6.84
C ILE A 104 0.37 3.45 7.63
N PRO A 105 -0.33 4.44 7.02
CA PRO A 105 -1.32 5.24 7.75
C PRO A 105 -2.44 4.40 8.38
N GLU A 106 -2.90 3.33 7.71
CA GLU A 106 -3.93 2.45 8.27
C GLU A 106 -3.45 1.70 9.51
N ILE A 107 -2.21 1.20 9.50
CA ILE A 107 -1.63 0.51 10.66
C ILE A 107 -1.42 1.48 11.83
N VAL A 108 -0.91 2.68 11.56
CA VAL A 108 -0.70 3.73 12.57
C VAL A 108 -2.02 4.14 13.21
N ASP A 109 -3.05 4.45 12.41
CA ASP A 109 -4.37 4.82 12.93
C ASP A 109 -5.01 3.70 13.74
N ALA A 110 -4.84 2.44 13.31
CA ALA A 110 -5.32 1.28 14.06
C ALA A 110 -4.63 1.14 15.44
N LEU A 111 -3.34 1.43 15.53
CA LEU A 111 -2.60 1.42 16.79
C LEU A 111 -3.04 2.57 17.70
N HIS A 112 -3.18 3.79 17.17
CA HIS A 112 -3.70 4.93 17.92
C HIS A 112 -5.08 4.65 18.51
N LEU A 113 -5.99 4.09 17.71
CA LEU A 113 -7.32 3.72 18.18
C LEU A 113 -7.28 2.61 19.23
N LYS A 114 -6.45 1.57 19.03
CA LYS A 114 -6.35 0.41 19.92
C LYS A 114 -5.80 0.79 21.30
N TYR A 115 -4.73 1.60 21.32
CA TYR A 115 -4.06 2.00 22.55
C TYR A 115 -4.56 3.34 23.12
N LYS A 116 -5.57 3.96 22.48
CA LYS A 116 -6.11 5.28 22.83
C LYS A 116 -5.03 6.36 22.90
N ILE A 117 -4.07 6.28 21.98
CA ILE A 117 -2.99 7.25 21.84
C ILE A 117 -3.53 8.43 21.04
N VAL A 118 -3.21 9.62 21.52
CA VAL A 118 -3.67 10.87 20.95
C VAL A 118 -2.53 11.47 20.14
N GLU A 119 -2.66 11.44 18.82
CA GLU A 119 -1.67 11.98 17.88
C GLU A 119 -1.37 13.46 18.19
N GLY A 120 -0.09 13.82 18.20
CA GLY A 120 0.46 15.15 18.49
C GLY A 120 0.49 15.54 19.97
N LEU A 121 0.19 14.61 20.90
CA LEU A 121 0.28 14.86 22.34
C LEU A 121 1.70 14.59 22.88
N ASP A 122 2.35 13.57 22.34
CA ASP A 122 3.69 13.10 22.67
C ASP A 122 4.42 12.76 21.36
N ASP A 123 5.11 13.77 20.82
CA ASP A 123 5.80 13.67 19.52
C ASP A 123 6.85 12.53 19.53
N GLU A 124 7.49 12.24 20.67
CA GLU A 124 8.47 11.15 20.79
C GLU A 124 7.80 9.78 20.65
N LEU A 125 6.61 9.62 21.23
CA LEU A 125 5.84 8.38 21.12
C LEU A 125 5.31 8.17 19.69
N ASP A 126 4.80 9.23 19.05
CA ASP A 126 4.28 9.17 17.68
C ASP A 126 5.40 8.81 16.69
N ASP A 127 6.57 9.44 16.83
CA ASP A 127 7.76 9.12 16.03
C ASP A 127 8.19 7.67 16.26
N LEU A 128 8.21 7.20 17.51
CA LEU A 128 8.52 5.80 17.84
C LEU A 128 7.53 4.83 17.19
N ILE A 129 6.23 5.12 17.21
CA ILE A 129 5.21 4.27 16.57
C ILE A 129 5.45 4.22 15.06
N ASN A 130 5.66 5.37 14.43
CA ASN A 130 5.91 5.45 12.99
C ASN A 130 7.17 4.66 12.60
N ASP A 131 8.27 4.84 13.32
CA ASP A 131 9.53 4.12 13.08
C ASP A 131 9.36 2.61 13.23
N LYS A 132 8.65 2.14 14.26
CA LYS A 132 8.41 0.71 14.47
C LYS A 132 7.49 0.12 13.42
N VAL A 133 6.42 0.80 13.04
CA VAL A 133 5.49 0.36 11.99
C VAL A 133 6.20 0.31 10.64
N SER A 134 6.91 1.37 10.28
CA SER A 134 7.66 1.45 9.02
C SER A 134 8.77 0.40 8.96
N GLY A 135 9.51 0.19 10.06
CA GLY A 135 10.53 -0.85 10.16
C GLY A 135 9.96 -2.26 10.01
N LEU A 136 8.84 -2.56 10.68
CA LEU A 136 8.17 -3.86 10.55
C LEU A 136 7.61 -4.07 9.14
N TYR A 137 6.96 -3.05 8.58
CA TYR A 137 6.43 -3.08 7.22
C TYR A 137 7.52 -3.37 6.18
N ASN A 138 8.65 -2.68 6.27
CA ASN A 138 9.80 -2.90 5.39
C ASN A 138 10.39 -4.30 5.59
N THR A 139 10.51 -4.78 6.83
CA THR A 139 11.02 -6.13 7.12
C THR A 139 10.16 -7.20 6.45
N VAL A 140 8.83 -7.13 6.61
CA VAL A 140 7.90 -8.06 5.96
C VAL A 140 7.97 -7.94 4.44
N THR A 141 8.09 -6.72 3.92
CA THR A 141 8.20 -6.48 2.48
C THR A 141 9.46 -7.11 1.89
N CYS A 142 10.62 -6.92 2.54
CA CYS A 142 11.89 -7.51 2.15
C CYS A 142 11.86 -9.04 2.23
N LEU A 143 11.33 -9.60 3.33
CA LEU A 143 11.21 -11.04 3.50
C LEU A 143 10.40 -11.68 2.38
N SER A 144 9.25 -11.10 2.03
CA SER A 144 8.46 -11.67 0.96
C SER A 144 9.07 -11.42 -0.42
N SER A 145 9.77 -10.30 -0.65
CA SER A 145 10.53 -10.09 -1.89
C SER A 145 11.67 -11.11 -2.04
N LEU A 146 12.16 -11.72 -0.95
CA LEU A 146 13.08 -12.85 -0.99
C LEU A 146 12.37 -14.19 -1.30
N ILE A 147 11.23 -14.45 -0.64
CA ILE A 147 10.50 -15.72 -0.77
C ILE A 147 9.79 -15.84 -2.13
N CYS A 148 9.18 -14.76 -2.61
CA CYS A 148 8.34 -14.79 -3.81
C CYS A 148 9.08 -15.31 -5.06
N PRO A 149 10.29 -14.85 -5.43
CA PRO A 149 11.01 -15.39 -6.58
C PRO A 149 11.29 -16.89 -6.49
N ILE A 150 11.54 -17.43 -5.29
CA ILE A 150 11.79 -18.87 -5.11
C ILE A 150 10.52 -19.68 -5.38
N VAL A 151 9.41 -19.27 -4.76
CA VAL A 151 8.12 -19.98 -4.90
C VAL A 151 7.59 -19.87 -6.33
N PHE A 152 7.56 -18.66 -6.89
CA PHE A 152 6.98 -18.43 -8.21
C PHE A 152 7.93 -18.79 -9.35
N GLY A 153 9.26 -18.76 -9.15
CA GLY A 153 10.22 -19.31 -10.11
C GLY A 153 10.07 -20.82 -10.22
N GLY A 154 9.97 -21.52 -9.08
CA GLY A 154 9.69 -22.97 -9.09
C GLY A 154 8.32 -23.30 -9.72
N LEU A 155 7.30 -22.46 -9.50
CA LEU A 155 6.01 -22.63 -10.17
C LEU A 155 6.11 -22.41 -11.69
N TYR A 156 6.84 -21.37 -12.11
CA TYR A 156 7.11 -21.07 -13.52
C TYR A 156 7.78 -22.25 -14.23
N ASP A 157 8.79 -22.88 -13.62
CA ASP A 157 9.47 -24.04 -14.21
C ASP A 157 8.56 -25.27 -14.34
N LEU A 158 7.56 -25.41 -13.44
CA LEU A 158 6.67 -26.57 -13.41
C LEU A 158 5.49 -26.47 -14.37
N VAL A 159 4.85 -25.30 -14.44
CA VAL A 159 3.59 -25.13 -15.18
C VAL A 159 3.68 -24.13 -16.34
N GLY A 160 4.79 -23.40 -16.46
CA GLY A 160 4.96 -22.34 -17.45
C GLY A 160 4.43 -20.98 -16.98
N TYR A 161 4.65 -19.97 -17.82
CA TYR A 161 4.37 -18.58 -17.50
C TYR A 161 2.88 -18.29 -17.29
N ARG A 162 2.04 -18.66 -18.25
CA ARG A 162 0.62 -18.25 -18.27
C ARG A 162 -0.15 -18.90 -17.11
N GLU A 163 0.08 -20.18 -16.88
CA GLU A 163 -0.49 -20.95 -15.78
C GLU A 163 -0.04 -20.40 -14.43
N THR A 164 1.23 -20.01 -14.30
CA THR A 164 1.75 -19.36 -13.07
C THR A 164 1.00 -18.05 -12.77
N ILE A 165 0.80 -17.22 -13.79
CA ILE A 165 0.06 -15.96 -13.64
C ILE A 165 -1.43 -16.22 -13.34
N ASP A 166 -2.05 -17.22 -13.95
CA ASP A 166 -3.45 -17.61 -13.68
C ASP A 166 -3.63 -18.14 -12.24
N ILE A 167 -2.72 -18.98 -11.75
CA ILE A 167 -2.71 -19.45 -10.35
C ILE A 167 -2.59 -18.26 -9.41
N MET A 168 -1.71 -17.31 -9.73
CA MET A 168 -1.54 -16.12 -8.92
C MET A 168 -2.79 -15.22 -8.95
N MET A 169 -3.41 -15.03 -10.12
CA MET A 169 -4.68 -14.32 -10.24
C MET A 169 -5.75 -14.94 -9.35
N ILE A 170 -5.93 -16.26 -9.39
CA ILE A 170 -6.89 -16.97 -8.54
C ILE A 170 -6.57 -16.74 -7.06
N PHE A 171 -5.29 -16.86 -6.68
CA PHE A 171 -4.87 -16.61 -5.30
C PHE A 171 -5.20 -15.18 -4.85
N ILE A 172 -4.96 -14.17 -5.68
CA ILE A 172 -5.33 -12.78 -5.37
C ILE A 172 -6.84 -12.61 -5.28
N LEU A 173 -7.62 -13.23 -6.17
CA LEU A 173 -9.08 -13.18 -6.11
C LEU A 173 -9.61 -13.79 -4.81
N LEU A 174 -9.05 -14.93 -4.38
CA LEU A 174 -9.39 -15.57 -3.11
C LEU A 174 -9.04 -14.67 -1.93
N LEU A 175 -7.84 -14.07 -1.92
CA LEU A 175 -7.48 -13.08 -0.90
C LEU A 175 -8.41 -11.88 -0.93
N THR A 176 -8.76 -11.35 -2.11
CA THR A 176 -9.69 -10.24 -2.28
C THR A 176 -11.03 -10.57 -1.64
N LEU A 177 -11.56 -11.77 -1.89
CA LEU A 177 -12.83 -12.24 -1.33
C LEU A 177 -12.75 -12.36 0.19
N ILE A 178 -11.69 -12.97 0.72
CA ILE A 178 -11.46 -13.09 2.16
C ILE A 178 -11.40 -11.69 2.79
N PHE A 179 -10.61 -10.78 2.23
CA PHE A 179 -10.51 -9.41 2.74
C PHE A 179 -11.84 -8.66 2.65
N ALA A 180 -12.58 -8.77 1.55
CA ALA A 180 -13.89 -8.15 1.39
C ALA A 180 -14.90 -8.66 2.42
N VAL A 181 -14.96 -9.97 2.65
CA VAL A 181 -15.91 -10.58 3.59
C VAL A 181 -15.56 -10.22 5.04
N PHE A 182 -14.29 -10.37 5.44
CA PHE A 182 -13.90 -10.21 6.84
C PHE A 182 -13.60 -8.75 7.25
N ASN A 183 -13.03 -7.92 6.36
CA ASN A 183 -12.64 -6.54 6.70
C ASN A 183 -13.70 -5.51 6.32
N CYS A 184 -14.39 -5.69 5.20
CA CYS A 184 -15.51 -4.82 4.86
C CYS A 184 -16.82 -5.34 5.50
N GLY A 185 -17.31 -6.51 5.09
CA GLY A 185 -18.65 -6.96 5.50
C GLY A 185 -19.75 -5.96 5.10
N PHE A 186 -20.99 -6.18 5.56
CA PHE A 186 -22.15 -5.35 5.15
C PHE A 186 -22.23 -3.97 5.82
N SER A 187 -21.43 -3.72 6.85
CA SER A 187 -21.51 -2.51 7.70
C SER A 187 -20.22 -1.68 7.65
N PHE A 188 -19.32 -1.91 6.68
CA PHE A 188 -18.02 -1.23 6.66
C PHE A 188 -18.13 0.29 6.63
N VAL A 189 -19.09 0.85 5.89
CA VAL A 189 -19.28 2.31 5.78
C VAL A 189 -19.60 2.90 7.15
N LYS A 190 -20.51 2.27 7.90
CA LYS A 190 -20.86 2.73 9.24
C LYS A 190 -19.66 2.65 10.19
N ARG A 191 -18.90 1.56 10.14
CA ARG A 191 -17.69 1.38 10.97
C ARG A 191 -16.60 2.38 10.61
N ASP A 192 -16.37 2.66 9.32
CA ASP A 192 -15.38 3.64 8.85
C ASP A 192 -15.74 5.06 9.31
N ILE A 193 -17.02 5.43 9.21
CA ILE A 193 -17.53 6.70 9.72
C ILE A 193 -17.31 6.79 11.25
N GLU A 194 -17.71 5.76 12.00
CA GLU A 194 -17.54 5.72 13.46
C GLU A 194 -16.06 5.80 13.88
N GLN A 195 -15.17 5.10 13.16
CA GLN A 195 -13.73 5.16 13.41
C GLN A 195 -13.16 6.56 13.12
N LYS A 196 -13.57 7.19 12.01
CA LYS A 196 -13.16 8.56 11.67
C LYS A 196 -13.67 9.58 12.68
N GLU A 197 -14.89 9.40 13.19
CA GLU A 197 -15.44 10.27 14.24
C GLU A 197 -14.65 10.17 15.54
N LYS A 198 -14.34 8.95 15.99
CA LYS A 198 -13.49 8.73 17.18
C LYS A 198 -12.10 9.33 17.02
N LEU A 199 -11.50 9.16 15.83
CA LEU A 199 -10.17 9.74 15.56
C LEU A 199 -10.22 11.28 15.58
N ARG A 200 -11.24 11.89 14.97
CA ARG A 200 -11.46 13.35 15.02
C ARG A 200 -11.69 13.85 16.44
N GLU A 201 -12.41 13.10 17.26
CA GLU A 201 -12.63 13.44 18.68
C GLU A 201 -11.31 13.44 19.45
N LEU A 202 -10.48 12.39 19.29
CA LEU A 202 -9.15 12.33 19.89
C LEU A 202 -8.26 13.50 19.41
N GLN A 203 -8.30 13.83 18.12
CA GLN A 203 -7.56 14.98 17.57
C GLN A 203 -8.02 16.32 18.16
N ARG A 204 -9.32 16.50 18.42
CA ARG A 204 -9.85 17.70 19.10
C ARG A 204 -9.34 17.78 20.55
N ILE A 205 -9.40 16.68 21.29
CA ILE A 205 -8.88 16.61 22.66
C ILE A 205 -7.37 16.91 22.67
N SER A 206 -6.61 16.40 21.70
CA SER A 206 -5.18 16.72 21.50
C SER A 206 -4.95 18.22 21.38
N ALA A 207 -5.69 18.85 20.46
CA ALA A 207 -5.57 20.28 20.19
C ALA A 207 -5.90 21.12 21.43
N GLU A 208 -6.93 20.75 22.18
CA GLU A 208 -7.30 21.43 23.43
C GLU A 208 -6.22 21.28 24.51
N ILE A 209 -5.68 20.08 24.72
CA ILE A 209 -4.60 19.85 25.70
C ILE A 209 -3.35 20.65 25.31
N ARG A 210 -2.99 20.66 24.01
CA ARG A 210 -1.85 21.42 23.50
C ARG A 210 -2.03 22.91 23.71
N GLN A 211 -3.21 23.46 23.42
CA GLN A 211 -3.52 24.87 23.68
C GLN A 211 -3.42 25.21 25.17
N ARG A 212 -3.92 24.35 26.07
CA ARG A 212 -3.79 24.55 27.53
C ARG A 212 -2.35 24.50 28.00
N LYS A 213 -1.52 23.59 27.47
CA LYS A 213 -0.08 23.52 27.78
C LYS A 213 0.64 24.82 27.37
N LEU A 214 0.32 25.36 26.19
CA LEU A 214 0.89 26.62 25.70
C LEU A 214 0.47 27.81 26.58
N GLN A 215 -0.82 27.96 26.87
CA GLN A 215 -1.31 29.02 27.76
C GLN A 215 -0.68 28.96 29.16
N PHE A 216 -0.49 27.74 29.68
CA PHE A 216 0.16 27.55 30.97
C PHE A 216 1.64 27.94 30.93
N LYS A 217 2.36 27.59 29.85
CA LYS A 217 3.75 28.00 29.64
C LYS A 217 3.89 29.51 29.56
N ASP A 218 3.04 30.19 28.78
CA ASP A 218 3.03 31.66 28.66
C ASP A 218 2.74 32.32 30.01
N LYS A 219 1.84 31.73 30.80
CA LYS A 219 1.54 32.21 32.16
C LYS A 219 2.75 32.05 33.09
N ILE A 220 3.49 30.94 33.02
CA ILE A 220 4.72 30.76 33.80
C ILE A 220 5.78 31.79 33.37
N GLU A 221 5.96 32.00 32.07
CA GLU A 221 6.94 32.95 31.54
C GLU A 221 6.62 34.40 31.95
N SER A 222 5.35 34.81 31.91
CA SER A 222 4.94 36.14 32.37
C SER A 222 5.15 36.35 33.88
N VAL A 223 4.88 35.34 34.71
CA VAL A 223 5.20 35.38 36.15
C VAL A 223 6.71 35.44 36.39
N ARG A 224 7.51 34.73 35.60
CA ARG A 224 8.97 34.78 35.70
C ARG A 224 9.53 36.16 35.34
N GLN A 225 8.98 36.81 34.31
CA GLN A 225 9.38 38.16 33.90
C GLN A 225 9.02 39.21 34.95
N SER A 226 7.83 39.13 35.56
CA SER A 226 7.42 40.08 36.61
C SER A 226 8.30 39.99 37.86
N LEU A 227 8.76 38.78 38.22
CA LEU A 227 9.71 38.57 39.33
C LEU A 227 11.11 39.13 39.04
N ILE A 228 11.54 39.19 37.78
CA ILE A 228 12.84 39.77 37.40
C ILE A 228 12.80 41.30 37.49
N ILE A 229 11.69 41.93 37.09
CA ILE A 229 11.53 43.40 37.13
C ILE A 229 11.45 43.93 38.58
N SER A 230 11.01 43.09 39.53
CA SER A 230 10.87 43.47 40.94
C SER A 230 12.18 43.39 41.75
N LYS A 231 13.29 42.95 41.15
CA LYS A 231 14.62 42.89 41.79
C LYS A 231 15.51 44.02 41.30
#